data_AF-A0A8H8CA48-F1
#
_entry.id   AF-A0A8H8CA48-F1
#
_cell.length_a   1.000
_cell.length_b   1.000
_cell.length_c   1.000
_cell.angle_alpha   90.00
_cell.angle_beta   90.00
_cell.angle_gamma   90.00
#
_symmetry.space_group_name_H-M   'P 1'
#
loop_
_entity.id
_entity.type
_entity.pdbx_description
1 polymer ?
#
loop_
_entity_poly.entity_id
_entity_poly.type
_entity_poly.pdbx_seq_one_letter_code
_entity_poly.pdbx_strand_id
1 'polypeptide(L)'
;MEALQIYPDIDVSPIGFGHDRAKQDEMESTWCGIQVLERYVAIESGPYQQPFAGPRSESYNSLTKPTMCMTQWRRTGQAGLVSTVARFPEASYLLDKVYTALNSPTAELAFNIEEISLTVQTLSNLQTILLDETGDGIPLYTVGLTFCNTALLLAFESGSKMPPSASSIENVNQIATESLVSMLSSITSVVEPFTAGTQLDFNLLPPFTMFLVYKAASLVTERLLMEGDSAEENLKKLRILRGFLQVAGERWLGCKRFLDLLDEDTTPRILKAIKQA
;
A
#
# COMPACT_ATOMS: atom_id res chain seq x y z
N MET A 1 52.74 -53.93 -23.60
CA MET A 1 52.21 -53.67 -22.24
C MET A 1 53.13 -52.64 -21.62
N GLU A 2 52.72 -51.37 -21.66
CA GLU A 2 53.32 -50.15 -21.09
C GLU A 2 52.56 -49.02 -21.81
N ALA A 3 51.95 -47.98 -21.22
CA ALA A 3 52.07 -47.39 -19.90
C ALA A 3 50.72 -46.76 -19.48
N LEU A 4 50.39 -46.83 -18.19
CA LEU A 4 49.38 -46.01 -17.52
C LEU A 4 50.08 -44.75 -17.00
N GLN A 5 49.84 -43.59 -17.63
CA GLN A 5 50.16 -42.29 -17.03
C GLN A 5 48.88 -41.72 -16.40
N ILE A 6 48.87 -41.71 -15.08
CA ILE A 6 47.90 -41.05 -14.22
C ILE A 6 48.24 -39.56 -14.20
N TYR A 7 47.34 -38.71 -14.68
CA TYR A 7 47.41 -37.26 -14.41
C TYR A 7 46.85 -36.98 -13.00
N PRO A 8 47.47 -36.08 -12.22
CA PRO A 8 47.05 -35.79 -10.85
C PRO A 8 45.81 -34.89 -10.82
N ASP A 9 45.07 -35.05 -9.73
CA ASP A 9 43.90 -34.29 -9.29
C ASP A 9 43.93 -32.80 -9.68
N ILE A 10 42.95 -32.40 -10.49
CA ILE A 10 42.48 -31.01 -10.46
C ILE A 10 41.53 -30.93 -9.28
N ASP A 11 42.05 -30.42 -8.18
CA ASP A 11 41.32 -29.99 -7.01
C ASP A 11 40.36 -28.86 -7.42
N VAL A 12 39.13 -29.23 -7.81
CA VAL A 12 38.06 -28.26 -8.07
C VAL A 12 37.51 -27.81 -6.72
N SER A 13 38.23 -26.87 -6.10
CA SER A 13 37.70 -26.10 -4.98
C SER A 13 36.43 -25.35 -5.43
N PRO A 14 35.28 -25.50 -4.75
CA PRO A 14 34.07 -24.77 -5.07
C PRO A 14 34.15 -23.35 -4.49
N ILE A 15 34.89 -22.46 -5.15
CA ILE A 15 34.98 -21.05 -4.79
C ILE A 15 34.33 -20.25 -5.92
N GLY A 16 33.01 -19.98 -5.81
CA GLY A 16 32.33 -19.12 -6.81
C GLY A 16 30.82 -18.97 -6.65
N PHE A 17 30.11 -20.01 -6.20
CA PHE A 17 28.64 -20.02 -6.22
C PHE A 17 27.93 -19.04 -5.26
N GLY A 18 28.59 -18.58 -4.20
CA GLY A 18 27.98 -17.68 -3.22
C GLY A 18 27.88 -16.22 -3.66
N HIS A 19 28.81 -15.76 -4.50
CA HIS A 19 28.90 -14.36 -4.91
C HIS A 19 27.91 -14.01 -6.02
N ASP A 20 27.69 -14.93 -6.97
CA ASP A 20 26.74 -14.74 -8.06
C ASP A 20 25.29 -14.78 -7.58
N ARG A 21 24.98 -15.62 -6.58
CA ARG A 21 23.63 -15.67 -6.00
C ARG A 21 23.30 -14.39 -5.21
N ALA A 22 24.23 -13.89 -4.41
CA ALA A 22 24.01 -12.64 -3.67
C ALA A 22 23.77 -11.44 -4.59
N LYS A 23 24.51 -11.36 -5.71
CA LYS A 23 24.29 -10.33 -6.74
C LYS A 23 22.94 -10.48 -7.44
N GLN A 24 22.54 -11.71 -7.72
CA GLN A 24 21.23 -11.99 -8.31
C GLN A 24 20.10 -11.58 -7.36
N ASP A 25 20.18 -11.97 -6.08
CA ASP A 25 19.19 -11.63 -5.06
C ASP A 25 19.10 -10.09 -4.85
N GLU A 26 20.24 -9.39 -4.89
CA GLU A 26 20.30 -7.91 -4.82
C GLU A 26 19.67 -7.25 -6.05
N MET A 27 19.97 -7.74 -7.25
CA MET A 27 19.38 -7.25 -8.50
C MET A 27 17.86 -7.44 -8.51
N GLU A 28 17.39 -8.62 -8.10
CA GLU A 28 15.96 -8.94 -8.03
C GLU A 28 15.24 -8.06 -7.00
N SER A 29 15.84 -7.85 -5.82
CA SER A 29 15.29 -6.98 -4.78
C SER A 29 15.23 -5.52 -5.23
N THR A 30 16.28 -5.06 -5.89
CA THR A 30 16.34 -3.70 -6.44
C THR A 30 15.27 -3.50 -7.51
N TRP A 31 15.13 -4.45 -8.44
CA TRP A 31 14.11 -4.40 -9.48
C TRP A 31 12.70 -4.42 -8.90
N CYS A 32 12.47 -5.24 -7.88
CA CYS A 32 11.22 -5.27 -7.16
C CYS A 32 10.89 -3.91 -6.52
N GLY A 33 11.87 -3.29 -5.85
CA GLY A 33 11.73 -1.93 -5.30
C GLY A 33 11.39 -0.89 -6.37
N ILE A 34 12.03 -0.96 -7.53
CA ILE A 34 11.73 -0.08 -8.68
C ILE A 34 10.28 -0.25 -9.13
N GLN A 35 9.83 -1.49 -9.38
CA GLN A 35 8.46 -1.76 -9.82
C GLN A 35 7.41 -1.26 -8.82
N VAL A 36 7.67 -1.45 -7.52
CA VAL A 36 6.77 -0.95 -6.48
C VAL A 36 6.71 0.57 -6.46
N LEU A 37 7.85 1.25 -6.62
CA LEU A 37 7.89 2.70 -6.71
C LEU A 37 7.16 3.22 -7.95
N GLU A 38 7.33 2.57 -9.10
CA GLU A 38 6.61 2.93 -10.34
C GLU A 38 5.09 2.84 -10.14
N ARG A 39 4.60 1.74 -9.55
CA ARG A 39 3.17 1.57 -9.22
C ARG A 39 2.69 2.65 -8.26
N TYR A 40 3.45 2.91 -7.20
CA TYR A 40 3.10 3.94 -6.23
C TYR A 40 2.98 5.33 -6.87
N VAL A 41 3.95 5.72 -7.72
CA VAL A 41 3.92 7.00 -8.43
C VAL A 41 2.71 7.08 -9.36
N ALA A 42 2.36 5.99 -10.04
CA ALA A 42 1.16 5.94 -10.89
C ALA A 42 -0.13 6.22 -10.09
N ILE A 43 -0.23 5.64 -8.90
CA ILE A 43 -1.41 5.77 -8.04
C ILE A 43 -1.48 7.16 -7.40
N GLU A 44 -0.35 7.70 -6.93
CA GLU A 44 -0.29 9.04 -6.34
C GLU A 44 -0.60 10.13 -7.38
N SER A 45 -0.11 9.97 -8.61
CA SER A 45 -0.26 10.96 -9.68
C SER A 45 -1.66 10.97 -10.30
N GLY A 46 -2.44 9.91 -10.07
CA GLY A 46 -3.79 9.75 -10.58
C GLY A 46 -3.87 9.40 -12.08
N PRO A 47 -5.09 9.15 -12.59
CA PRO A 47 -5.31 8.53 -13.90
C PRO A 47 -4.88 9.38 -15.11
N TYR A 48 -4.67 10.69 -14.92
CA TYR A 48 -4.36 11.62 -16.01
C TYR A 48 -2.86 11.88 -16.22
N GLN A 49 -2.00 11.35 -15.36
CA GLN A 49 -0.55 11.45 -15.51
C GLN A 49 -0.01 10.04 -15.77
N GLN A 50 0.09 9.67 -17.05
CA GLN A 50 0.76 8.42 -17.42
C GLN A 50 2.20 8.46 -16.88
N PRO A 51 2.60 7.53 -16.00
CA PRO A 51 4.02 7.33 -15.71
C PRO A 51 4.71 6.91 -17.01
N PHE A 52 6.01 7.14 -17.09
CA PHE A 52 6.90 6.89 -18.23
C PHE A 52 7.01 5.42 -18.72
N ALA A 53 5.99 4.58 -18.53
CA ALA A 53 5.96 3.19 -18.95
C ALA A 53 5.01 3.00 -20.15
N GLY A 54 5.58 3.03 -21.37
CA GLY A 54 5.02 2.27 -22.49
C GLY A 54 4.97 0.76 -22.19
N PRO A 55 4.62 -0.11 -23.16
CA PRO A 55 4.28 -1.52 -22.97
C PRO A 55 5.49 -2.43 -22.58
N ARG A 56 6.16 -2.11 -21.48
CA ARG A 56 7.30 -2.85 -20.89
C ARG A 56 6.91 -3.70 -19.68
N SER A 57 5.69 -3.56 -19.16
CA SER A 57 5.21 -4.35 -18.01
C SER A 57 4.99 -5.83 -18.38
N GLU A 58 4.57 -6.13 -19.61
CA GLU A 58 4.25 -7.51 -20.01
C GLU A 58 5.50 -8.41 -20.14
N SER A 59 6.65 -7.90 -20.59
CA SER A 59 7.83 -8.75 -20.80
C SER A 59 8.49 -9.19 -19.48
N TYR A 60 8.44 -8.37 -18.42
CA TYR A 60 9.13 -8.63 -17.15
C TYR A 60 8.26 -9.18 -16.03
N ASN A 61 6.93 -9.07 -16.13
CA ASN A 61 6.00 -9.79 -15.23
C ASN A 61 6.16 -11.31 -15.35
N SER A 62 6.71 -11.82 -16.47
CA SER A 62 7.04 -13.24 -16.66
C SER A 62 8.30 -13.68 -15.89
N LEU A 63 9.26 -12.75 -15.65
CA LEU A 63 10.51 -13.00 -14.94
C LEU A 63 10.35 -12.87 -13.41
N THR A 64 9.38 -12.08 -12.96
CA THR A 64 9.08 -11.85 -11.55
C THR A 64 7.63 -12.23 -11.28
N LYS A 65 7.32 -13.52 -11.36
CA LYS A 65 6.10 -14.01 -10.70
C LYS A 65 6.15 -13.52 -9.24
N PRO A 66 5.03 -13.04 -8.65
CA PRO A 66 4.94 -12.65 -7.25
C PRO A 66 5.08 -13.86 -6.28
N THR A 67 5.84 -14.88 -6.67
CA THR A 67 6.31 -15.99 -5.85
C THR A 67 7.62 -15.68 -5.15
N MET A 68 8.20 -14.49 -5.32
CA MET A 68 9.26 -14.00 -4.42
C MET A 68 8.65 -13.63 -3.07
N CYS A 69 8.25 -14.65 -2.35
CA CYS A 69 8.05 -14.55 -0.93
C CYS A 69 9.44 -14.22 -0.36
N MET A 70 9.72 -12.95 -0.07
CA MET A 70 10.94 -12.50 0.62
C MET A 70 11.03 -13.04 2.08
N THR A 71 10.46 -14.21 2.35
CA THR A 71 10.68 -14.97 3.58
C THR A 71 12.13 -15.42 3.73
N GLN A 72 12.92 -15.38 2.66
CA GLN A 72 14.35 -15.72 2.70
C GLN A 72 15.20 -14.74 3.52
N TRP A 73 14.67 -13.54 3.80
CA TRP A 73 15.30 -12.56 4.70
C TRP A 73 15.19 -12.90 6.20
N ARG A 74 14.41 -13.93 6.58
CA ARG A 74 14.38 -14.44 7.97
C ARG A 74 15.74 -14.94 8.49
N ARG A 75 16.76 -15.09 7.64
CA ARG A 75 18.05 -15.70 8.00
C ARG A 75 19.10 -14.74 8.58
N THR A 76 18.90 -13.42 8.51
CA THR A 76 19.94 -12.43 8.88
C THR A 76 19.77 -11.76 10.25
N GLY A 77 18.90 -12.26 11.13
CA GLY A 77 18.85 -11.82 12.53
C GLY A 77 18.29 -10.39 12.76
N GLN A 78 17.93 -9.65 11.72
CA GLN A 78 17.25 -8.34 11.81
C GLN A 78 15.73 -8.52 11.70
N ALA A 79 15.11 -9.10 12.74
CA ALA A 79 13.68 -9.38 12.74
C ALA A 79 12.78 -8.16 12.42
N GLY A 80 13.20 -6.94 12.80
CA GLY A 80 12.41 -5.71 12.62
C GLY A 80 12.33 -5.16 11.19
N LEU A 81 13.39 -5.28 10.38
CA LEU A 81 13.36 -4.82 8.97
C LEU A 81 12.61 -5.81 8.08
N VAL A 82 12.66 -7.10 8.42
CA VAL A 82 12.01 -8.17 7.67
C VAL A 82 10.48 -8.09 7.79
N SER A 83 9.93 -7.70 8.95
CA SER A 83 8.49 -7.47 9.10
C SER A 83 8.03 -6.21 8.37
N THR A 84 8.84 -5.16 8.36
CA THR A 84 8.54 -3.87 7.69
C THR A 84 8.28 -4.07 6.19
N VAL A 85 9.09 -4.88 5.51
CA VAL A 85 8.92 -5.16 4.07
C VAL A 85 8.24 -6.50 3.78
N ALA A 86 7.57 -7.11 4.75
CA ALA A 86 6.91 -8.39 4.52
C ALA A 86 5.87 -8.27 3.40
N ARG A 87 5.98 -9.17 2.40
CA ARG A 87 5.05 -9.36 1.28
C ARG A 87 4.63 -8.07 0.55
N PHE A 88 5.47 -7.04 0.59
CA PHE A 88 5.21 -5.77 -0.09
C PHE A 88 5.10 -5.91 -1.62
N PRO A 89 5.81 -6.82 -2.30
CA PRO A 89 5.66 -7.01 -3.75
C PRO A 89 4.26 -7.53 -4.09
N GLU A 90 3.78 -8.54 -3.35
CA GLU A 90 2.46 -9.12 -3.51
C GLU A 90 1.36 -8.08 -3.23
N ALA A 91 1.49 -7.33 -2.14
CA ALA A 91 0.55 -6.26 -1.80
C ALA A 91 0.52 -5.14 -2.85
N SER A 92 1.69 -4.73 -3.37
CA SER A 92 1.79 -3.71 -4.42
C SER A 92 1.16 -4.17 -5.74
N TYR A 93 1.26 -5.46 -6.07
CA TYR A 93 0.65 -6.03 -7.26
C TYR A 93 -0.88 -6.06 -7.16
N LEU A 94 -1.43 -6.44 -6.00
CA LEU A 94 -2.88 -6.40 -5.76
C LEU A 94 -3.41 -4.96 -5.79
N LEU A 95 -2.65 -4.00 -5.26
CA LEU A 95 -2.96 -2.58 -5.38
C LEU A 95 -3.01 -2.11 -6.84
N ASP A 96 -2.02 -2.48 -7.65
CA ASP A 96 -1.98 -2.19 -9.09
C ASP A 96 -3.17 -2.81 -9.85
N LYS A 97 -3.57 -4.01 -9.46
CA LYS A 97 -4.77 -4.69 -9.98
C LYS A 97 -6.05 -3.92 -9.70
N VAL A 98 -6.27 -3.50 -8.45
CA VAL A 98 -7.42 -2.64 -8.09
C VAL A 98 -7.37 -1.34 -8.88
N TYR A 99 -6.22 -0.67 -8.90
CA TYR A 99 -6.06 0.61 -9.58
C TYR A 99 -6.36 0.49 -11.08
N THR A 100 -5.87 -0.56 -11.73
CA THR A 100 -6.09 -0.82 -13.17
C THR A 100 -7.56 -1.11 -13.45
N ALA A 101 -8.21 -1.97 -12.67
CA ALA A 101 -9.62 -2.31 -12.86
C ALA A 101 -10.55 -1.09 -12.69
N LEU A 102 -10.18 -0.15 -11.81
CA LEU A 102 -10.93 1.08 -11.57
C LEU A 102 -10.72 2.16 -12.64
N ASN A 103 -9.50 2.33 -13.13
CA ASN A 103 -9.14 3.44 -14.02
C ASN A 103 -9.07 3.07 -15.51
N SER A 104 -8.91 1.78 -15.80
CA SER A 104 -8.84 1.22 -17.15
C SER A 104 -9.78 0.00 -17.27
N PRO A 105 -11.09 0.16 -16.99
CA PRO A 105 -12.03 -0.95 -17.00
C PRO A 105 -12.17 -1.54 -18.40
N THR A 106 -12.36 -2.86 -18.46
CA THR A 106 -12.74 -3.54 -19.71
C THR A 106 -14.17 -3.18 -20.09
N ALA A 107 -14.58 -3.51 -21.32
CA ALA A 107 -15.96 -3.30 -21.77
C ALA A 107 -16.99 -4.14 -20.98
N GLU A 108 -16.55 -5.19 -20.28
CA GLU A 108 -17.39 -6.11 -19.53
C GLU A 108 -17.48 -5.69 -18.06
N LEU A 109 -18.50 -4.88 -17.72
CA LEU A 109 -18.69 -4.36 -16.35
C LEU A 109 -18.74 -5.47 -15.29
N ALA A 110 -19.42 -6.59 -15.57
CA ALA A 110 -19.53 -7.72 -14.66
C ALA A 110 -18.15 -8.33 -14.34
N PHE A 111 -17.30 -8.45 -15.35
CA PHE A 111 -15.93 -8.93 -15.19
C PHE A 111 -15.10 -8.00 -14.29
N ASN A 112 -15.18 -6.68 -14.51
CA ASN A 112 -14.44 -5.72 -13.69
C ASN A 112 -14.88 -5.75 -12.22
N ILE A 113 -16.19 -5.88 -11.97
CA ILE A 113 -16.74 -6.00 -10.61
C ILE A 113 -16.25 -7.29 -9.93
N GLU A 114 -16.27 -8.42 -10.64
CA GLU A 114 -15.77 -9.69 -10.14
C GLU A 114 -14.27 -9.64 -9.86
N GLU A 115 -13.46 -9.05 -10.75
CA GLU A 115 -12.01 -8.89 -10.56
C GLU A 115 -11.71 -8.05 -9.32
N ILE A 116 -12.41 -6.92 -9.11
CA ILE A 116 -12.25 -6.09 -7.91
C ILE A 116 -12.67 -6.87 -6.66
N SER A 117 -13.80 -7.58 -6.68
CA SER A 117 -14.31 -8.35 -5.54
C SER A 117 -13.33 -9.43 -5.09
N LEU A 118 -12.82 -10.23 -6.04
CA LEU A 118 -11.80 -11.26 -5.77
C LEU A 118 -10.49 -10.64 -5.26
N THR A 119 -10.09 -9.50 -5.82
CA THR A 119 -8.88 -8.79 -5.38
C THR A 119 -9.04 -8.24 -3.96
N VAL A 120 -10.20 -7.67 -3.62
CA VAL A 120 -10.54 -7.23 -2.26
C VAL A 120 -10.50 -8.39 -1.27
N GLN A 121 -11.07 -9.55 -1.61
CA GLN A 121 -11.00 -10.72 -0.74
C GLN A 121 -9.54 -11.18 -0.53
N THR A 122 -8.74 -11.18 -1.59
CA THR A 122 -7.31 -11.53 -1.51
C THR A 122 -6.54 -10.54 -0.64
N LEU A 123 -6.82 -9.24 -0.77
CA LEU A 123 -6.24 -8.18 0.05
C LEU A 123 -6.57 -8.36 1.53
N SER A 124 -7.84 -8.63 1.88
CA SER A 124 -8.26 -8.87 3.27
C SER A 124 -7.58 -10.09 3.89
N ASN A 125 -7.42 -11.17 3.11
CA ASN A 125 -6.68 -12.35 3.55
C ASN A 125 -5.18 -12.02 3.76
N LEU A 126 -4.58 -11.27 2.84
CA LEU A 126 -3.19 -10.84 2.96
C LEU A 126 -2.97 -9.92 4.17
N GLN A 127 -3.90 -9.01 4.47
CA GLN A 127 -3.86 -8.19 5.68
C GLN A 127 -3.85 -9.03 6.95
N THR A 128 -4.72 -10.05 7.01
CA THR A 128 -4.78 -10.96 8.16
C THR A 128 -3.44 -11.65 8.38
N ILE A 129 -2.81 -12.13 7.30
CA ILE A 129 -1.49 -12.76 7.36
C ILE A 129 -0.41 -11.76 7.78
N LEU A 130 -0.42 -10.55 7.21
CA LEU A 130 0.57 -9.52 7.55
C LEU A 130 0.44 -9.02 8.98
N LEU A 131 -0.77 -8.95 9.54
CA LEU A 131 -0.99 -8.63 10.95
C LEU A 131 -0.42 -9.73 11.84
N ASP A 132 -0.64 -11.00 11.51
CA ASP A 132 -0.06 -12.14 12.22
C ASP A 132 1.48 -12.14 12.14
N GLU A 133 2.05 -11.86 10.96
CA GLU A 133 3.49 -11.74 10.75
C GLU A 133 4.11 -10.51 11.46
N THR A 134 3.32 -9.45 11.67
CA THR A 134 3.76 -8.25 12.40
C THR A 134 3.83 -8.52 13.90
N GLY A 135 2.96 -9.38 14.44
CA GLY A 135 2.90 -9.70 15.87
C GLY A 135 2.68 -8.45 16.72
N ASP A 136 3.54 -8.23 17.73
CA ASP A 136 3.51 -7.04 18.61
C ASP A 136 4.10 -5.78 17.96
N GLY A 137 4.51 -5.85 16.69
CA GLY A 137 5.01 -4.71 15.92
C GLY A 137 3.93 -3.66 15.65
N ILE A 138 4.36 -2.43 15.33
CA ILE A 138 3.45 -1.34 14.97
C ILE A 138 2.99 -1.55 13.52
N PRO A 139 1.68 -1.77 13.24
CA PRO A 139 1.19 -2.04 11.89
C PRO A 139 1.49 -0.94 10.87
N LEU A 140 1.65 0.30 11.36
CA LEU A 140 2.00 1.48 10.56
C LEU A 140 3.34 1.33 9.83
N TYR A 141 4.26 0.52 10.36
CA TYR A 141 5.58 0.29 9.76
C TYR A 141 5.58 -0.80 8.69
N THR A 142 4.52 -1.61 8.61
CA THR A 142 4.43 -2.69 7.62
C THR A 142 4.01 -2.13 6.26
N VAL A 143 4.93 -2.13 5.30
CA VAL A 143 4.73 -1.64 3.92
C VAL A 143 3.61 -2.41 3.23
N GLY A 144 3.58 -3.74 3.38
CA GLY A 144 2.52 -4.58 2.81
C GLY A 144 1.12 -4.18 3.31
N LEU A 145 0.97 -3.89 4.61
CA LEU A 145 -0.30 -3.44 5.18
C LEU A 145 -0.70 -2.07 4.64
N THR A 146 0.29 -1.19 4.45
CA THR A 146 0.05 0.14 3.85
C THR A 146 -0.54 0.00 2.44
N PHE A 147 0.06 -0.83 1.58
CA PHE A 147 -0.48 -1.08 0.24
C PHE A 147 -1.85 -1.75 0.27
N CYS A 148 -2.07 -2.72 1.16
CA CYS A 148 -3.37 -3.35 1.29
C CYS A 148 -4.45 -2.33 1.69
N ASN A 149 -4.17 -1.49 2.69
CA ASN A 149 -5.09 -0.45 3.13
C ASN A 149 -5.37 0.56 2.01
N THR A 150 -4.35 0.98 1.25
CA THR A 150 -4.54 1.88 0.11
C THR A 150 -5.44 1.24 -0.94
N ALA A 151 -5.21 -0.03 -1.28
CA ALA A 151 -5.99 -0.73 -2.31
C ALA A 151 -7.46 -0.88 -1.90
N LEU A 152 -7.69 -1.28 -0.65
CA LEU A 152 -9.04 -1.44 -0.13
C LEU A 152 -9.77 -0.09 0.00
N LEU A 153 -9.08 0.99 0.39
CA LEU A 153 -9.67 2.33 0.38
C LEU A 153 -10.15 2.72 -1.02
N LEU A 154 -9.33 2.50 -2.05
CA LEU A 154 -9.70 2.81 -3.44
C LEU A 154 -10.90 1.97 -3.91
N ALA A 155 -10.89 0.66 -3.60
CA ALA A 155 -11.98 -0.23 -3.96
C ALA A 155 -13.30 0.17 -3.27
N PHE A 156 -13.28 0.44 -1.96
CA PHE A 156 -14.47 0.80 -1.21
C PHE A 156 -14.96 2.22 -1.51
N GLU A 157 -14.06 3.18 -1.78
CA GLU A 157 -14.43 4.48 -2.31
C GLU A 157 -15.24 4.32 -3.60
N SER A 158 -14.70 3.60 -4.58
CA SER A 158 -15.39 3.40 -5.86
C SER A 158 -16.70 2.63 -5.69
N GLY A 159 -16.72 1.59 -4.85
CA GLY A 159 -17.92 0.81 -4.57
C GLY A 159 -19.02 1.64 -3.91
N SER A 160 -18.68 2.54 -2.99
CA SER A 160 -19.65 3.42 -2.32
C SER A 160 -20.31 4.44 -3.25
N LYS A 161 -19.67 4.76 -4.38
CA LYS A 161 -20.13 5.74 -5.37
C LYS A 161 -20.84 5.11 -6.58
N MET A 162 -20.95 3.77 -6.64
CA MET A 162 -21.55 3.10 -7.80
C MET A 162 -23.06 3.39 -7.88
N PRO A 163 -23.63 3.72 -9.05
CA PRO A 163 -25.07 3.97 -9.16
C PRO A 163 -25.88 2.73 -8.79
N PRO A 164 -26.97 2.85 -8.01
CA PRO A 164 -27.86 1.74 -7.76
C PRO A 164 -28.49 1.29 -9.08
N SER A 165 -28.19 0.07 -9.52
CA SER A 165 -28.89 -0.58 -10.63
C SER A 165 -29.95 -1.55 -10.09
N ALA A 166 -30.99 -1.82 -10.90
CA ALA A 166 -32.26 -2.42 -10.48
C ALA A 166 -32.22 -3.86 -9.93
N SER A 167 -31.05 -4.47 -9.74
CA SER A 167 -30.91 -5.74 -9.04
C SER A 167 -29.57 -5.84 -8.32
N SER A 168 -29.60 -6.24 -7.03
CA SER A 168 -28.46 -6.66 -6.19
C SER A 168 -27.36 -5.65 -5.82
N ILE A 169 -27.27 -4.45 -6.44
CA ILE A 169 -26.17 -3.48 -6.19
C ILE A 169 -26.37 -2.64 -4.92
N GLU A 170 -27.60 -2.43 -4.44
CA GLU A 170 -27.84 -1.67 -3.20
C GLU A 170 -27.10 -2.29 -1.99
N ASN A 171 -27.08 -3.61 -1.90
CA ASN A 171 -26.32 -4.33 -0.88
C ASN A 171 -24.80 -4.11 -1.04
N VAL A 172 -24.29 -4.03 -2.27
CA VAL A 172 -22.85 -3.82 -2.55
C VAL A 172 -22.43 -2.41 -2.13
N ASN A 173 -23.21 -1.39 -2.47
CA ASN A 173 -22.92 -0.01 -2.08
C ASN A 173 -22.94 0.16 -0.56
N GLN A 174 -23.92 -0.45 0.12
CA GLN A 174 -24.00 -0.40 1.57
C GLN A 174 -22.78 -1.09 2.21
N ILE A 175 -22.45 -2.31 1.78
CA ILE A 175 -21.28 -3.05 2.29
C ILE A 175 -19.98 -2.27 2.04
N ALA A 176 -19.81 -1.69 0.85
CA ALA A 176 -18.64 -0.87 0.52
C ALA A 176 -18.58 0.39 1.40
N THR A 177 -19.71 1.03 1.67
CA THR A 177 -19.80 2.22 2.53
C THR A 177 -19.45 1.89 3.98
N GLU A 178 -20.01 0.82 4.54
CA GLU A 178 -19.71 0.36 5.90
C GLU A 178 -18.23 -0.06 6.03
N SER A 179 -17.72 -0.76 5.02
CA SER A 179 -16.30 -1.16 4.97
C SER A 179 -15.38 0.05 4.89
N LEU A 180 -15.73 1.05 4.10
CA LEU A 180 -15.00 2.32 4.01
C LEU A 180 -14.97 3.03 5.36
N VAL A 181 -16.12 3.18 6.03
CA VAL A 181 -16.20 3.83 7.35
C VAL A 181 -15.35 3.10 8.38
N SER A 182 -15.45 1.76 8.42
CA SER A 182 -14.64 0.91 9.30
C SER A 182 -13.14 1.09 9.04
N MET A 183 -12.73 1.12 7.77
CA MET A 183 -11.34 1.31 7.37
C MET A 183 -10.79 2.68 7.76
N LEU A 184 -11.56 3.76 7.54
CA LEU A 184 -11.18 5.10 7.95
C LEU A 184 -11.00 5.20 9.46
N SER A 185 -11.89 4.56 10.24
CA SER A 185 -11.74 4.46 11.69
C SER A 185 -10.49 3.69 12.09
N SER A 186 -10.22 2.55 11.45
CA SER A 186 -9.01 1.73 11.72
C SER A 186 -7.72 2.50 11.45
N ILE A 187 -7.60 3.15 10.29
CA ILE A 187 -6.43 3.96 9.93
C ILE A 187 -6.24 5.11 10.92
N THR A 188 -7.33 5.79 11.29
CA THR A 188 -7.28 6.88 12.28
C THR A 188 -6.76 6.37 13.62
N SER A 189 -7.27 5.25 14.13
CA SER A 189 -6.85 4.66 15.40
C SER A 189 -5.38 4.25 15.41
N VAL A 190 -4.85 3.78 14.28
CA VAL A 190 -3.43 3.42 14.16
C VAL A 190 -2.51 4.64 14.26
N VAL A 191 -2.95 5.80 13.76
CA VAL A 191 -2.12 7.02 13.76
C VAL A 191 -2.37 7.95 14.95
N GLU A 192 -3.51 7.84 15.63
CA GLU A 192 -3.89 8.65 16.80
C GLU A 192 -2.79 8.73 17.88
N PRO A 193 -2.11 7.63 18.28
CA PRO A 193 -1.08 7.68 19.31
C PRO A 193 0.06 8.66 19.00
N PHE A 194 0.45 8.79 17.73
CA PHE A 194 1.54 9.68 17.30
C PHE A 194 1.14 11.15 17.30
N THR A 195 -0.16 11.42 17.16
CA THR A 195 -0.71 12.77 17.33
C THR A 195 -0.89 13.15 18.80
N ALA A 196 -0.99 12.15 19.68
CA ALA A 196 -1.11 12.32 21.13
C ALA A 196 0.25 12.35 21.85
N GLY A 197 1.38 12.38 21.12
CA GLY A 197 2.73 12.53 21.66
C GLY A 197 3.56 11.25 21.72
N THR A 198 3.07 10.11 21.22
CA THR A 198 3.92 8.93 21.00
C THR A 198 5.01 9.28 19.98
N GLN A 199 6.26 8.93 20.28
CA GLN A 199 7.38 9.19 19.37
C GLN A 199 7.27 8.31 18.11
N LEU A 200 7.34 8.95 16.95
CA LEU A 200 7.37 8.30 15.65
C LEU A 200 8.80 7.91 15.29
N ASP A 201 9.05 6.65 14.94
CA ASP A 201 10.35 6.21 14.46
C ASP A 201 10.44 6.38 12.94
N PHE A 202 11.04 7.49 12.53
CA PHE A 202 11.22 7.84 11.13
C PHE A 202 12.10 6.86 10.33
N ASN A 203 12.90 6.00 11.00
CA ASN A 203 13.72 5.01 10.31
C ASN A 203 12.91 3.78 9.87
N LEU A 204 11.79 3.52 10.55
CA LEU A 204 10.91 2.39 10.27
C LEU A 204 9.66 2.80 9.48
N LEU A 205 9.34 4.09 9.46
CA LEU A 205 8.16 4.63 8.80
C LEU A 205 8.28 4.61 7.28
N PRO A 206 7.45 3.84 6.56
CA PRO A 206 7.48 3.81 5.11
C PRO A 206 7.01 5.14 4.52
N PRO A 207 7.61 5.60 3.40
CA PRO A 207 7.14 6.80 2.70
C PRO A 207 5.69 6.66 2.20
N PHE A 208 5.27 5.44 1.85
CA PHE A 208 3.92 5.11 1.36
C PHE A 208 2.81 5.42 2.37
N THR A 209 3.14 5.41 3.66
CA THR A 209 2.19 5.66 4.75
C THR A 209 1.62 7.08 4.66
N MET A 210 2.38 8.05 4.18
CA MET A 210 1.92 9.43 4.04
C MET A 210 0.78 9.55 3.05
N PHE A 211 0.88 8.87 1.92
CA PHE A 211 -0.18 8.83 0.92
C PHE A 211 -1.43 8.13 1.45
N LEU A 212 -1.27 7.02 2.18
CA LEU A 212 -2.41 6.34 2.82
C LEU A 212 -3.17 7.28 3.76
N VAL A 213 -2.46 7.98 4.65
CA VAL A 213 -3.08 8.89 5.62
C VAL A 213 -3.71 10.09 4.92
N TYR A 214 -3.04 10.65 3.91
CA TYR A 214 -3.61 11.69 3.06
C TYR A 214 -4.91 11.24 2.38
N LYS A 215 -4.91 10.07 1.75
CA LYS A 215 -6.09 9.54 1.06
C LYS A 215 -7.24 9.25 2.02
N ALA A 216 -6.94 8.76 3.22
CA ALA A 216 -7.96 8.63 4.28
C ALA A 216 -8.51 10.01 4.69
N ALA A 217 -7.65 11.01 4.87
CA ALA A 217 -8.08 12.37 5.23
C ALA A 217 -8.96 12.99 4.14
N SER A 218 -8.61 12.84 2.86
CA SER A 218 -9.40 13.38 1.75
C SER A 218 -10.80 12.75 1.70
N LEU A 219 -10.89 11.44 1.95
CA LEU A 219 -12.17 10.73 2.01
C LEU A 219 -13.03 11.18 3.20
N VAL A 220 -12.43 11.38 4.38
CA VAL A 220 -13.15 11.94 5.53
C VAL A 220 -13.64 13.36 5.23
N THR A 221 -12.83 14.19 4.56
CA THR A 221 -13.24 15.53 4.10
C THR A 221 -14.44 15.45 3.15
N GLU A 222 -14.41 14.59 2.14
CA GLU A 222 -15.53 14.42 1.21
C GLU A 222 -16.81 14.01 1.95
N ARG A 223 -16.72 13.06 2.88
CA ARG A 223 -17.87 12.60 3.67
C ARG A 223 -18.44 13.69 4.58
N LEU A 224 -17.60 14.56 5.15
CA LEU A 224 -18.06 15.73 5.91
C LEU A 224 -18.91 16.70 5.09
N LEU A 225 -18.69 16.74 3.77
CA LEU A 225 -19.48 17.56 2.86
C LEU A 225 -20.83 16.91 2.50
N MET A 226 -20.93 15.59 2.63
CA MET A 226 -22.10 14.80 2.25
C MET A 226 -23.03 14.42 3.42
N GLU A 227 -22.49 14.14 4.61
CA GLU A 227 -23.22 13.52 5.73
C GLU A 227 -23.32 14.45 6.95
N GLY A 228 -24.55 14.71 7.42
CA GLY A 228 -24.83 15.61 8.56
C GLY A 228 -24.73 14.97 9.95
N ASP A 229 -25.06 13.68 10.08
CA ASP A 229 -25.27 13.04 11.39
C ASP A 229 -23.97 12.52 12.05
N SER A 230 -22.88 12.37 11.29
CA SER A 230 -21.56 11.90 11.76
C SER A 230 -20.48 12.99 11.76
N ALA A 231 -20.89 14.26 11.63
CA ALA A 231 -19.96 15.37 11.41
C ALA A 231 -18.90 15.55 12.51
N GLU A 232 -19.27 15.35 13.79
CA GLU A 232 -18.31 15.50 14.89
C GLU A 232 -17.25 14.39 14.90
N GLU A 233 -17.65 13.14 14.70
CA GLU A 233 -16.74 12.01 14.63
C GLU A 233 -15.78 12.15 13.44
N ASN A 234 -16.32 12.52 12.27
CA ASN A 234 -15.50 12.75 11.07
C ASN A 234 -14.58 13.96 11.23
N LEU A 235 -14.99 15.03 11.93
CA LEU A 235 -14.10 16.13 12.29
C LEU A 235 -12.97 15.66 13.21
N LYS A 236 -13.26 14.79 14.20
CA LYS A 236 -12.23 14.20 15.06
C LYS A 236 -11.23 13.39 14.22
N LYS A 237 -11.71 12.50 13.35
CA LYS A 237 -10.86 11.71 12.44
C LYS A 237 -9.98 12.61 11.58
N LEU A 238 -10.58 13.63 10.96
CA LEU A 238 -9.86 14.56 10.09
C LEU A 238 -8.77 15.33 10.86
N ARG A 239 -9.02 15.76 12.10
CA ARG A 239 -8.00 16.38 12.96
C ARG A 239 -6.83 15.45 13.21
N ILE A 240 -7.10 14.19 13.57
CA ILE A 240 -6.07 13.18 13.83
C ILE A 240 -5.24 12.92 12.57
N LEU A 241 -5.89 12.66 11.44
CA LEU A 241 -5.19 12.36 10.18
C LEU A 241 -4.31 13.54 9.73
N ARG A 242 -4.81 14.78 9.84
CA ARG A 242 -4.03 15.99 9.55
C ARG A 242 -2.90 16.22 10.56
N GLY A 243 -3.14 15.96 11.83
CA GLY A 243 -2.13 16.03 12.89
C GLY A 243 -0.99 15.06 12.63
N PHE A 244 -1.30 13.84 12.19
CA PHE A 244 -0.27 12.86 11.83
C PHE A 244 0.58 13.36 10.64
N LEU A 245 -0.04 13.90 9.59
CA LEU A 245 0.69 14.48 8.46
C LEU A 245 1.57 15.67 8.89
N GLN A 246 1.16 16.45 9.88
CA GLN A 246 2.00 17.53 10.43
C GLN A 246 3.22 16.97 11.16
N VAL A 247 3.04 15.98 12.04
CA VAL A 247 4.14 15.31 12.76
C VAL A 247 5.10 14.65 11.76
N ALA A 248 4.57 13.91 10.79
CA ALA A 248 5.40 13.25 9.79
C ALA A 248 6.10 14.25 8.85
N GLY A 249 5.48 15.42 8.64
CA GLY A 249 5.99 16.52 7.83
C GLY A 249 7.27 17.17 8.35
N GLU A 250 7.65 16.93 9.61
CA GLU A 250 8.98 17.31 10.12
C GLU A 250 10.12 16.63 9.34
N ARG A 251 9.87 15.42 8.84
CA ARG A 251 10.85 14.63 8.08
C ARG A 251 10.49 14.52 6.60
N TRP A 252 9.21 14.40 6.27
CA TRP A 252 8.75 14.08 4.92
C TRP A 252 8.08 15.28 4.25
N LEU A 253 8.79 15.94 3.34
CA LEU A 253 8.31 17.15 2.66
C LEU A 253 6.98 16.93 1.91
N GLY A 254 6.72 15.71 1.43
CA GLY A 254 5.47 15.35 0.76
C GLY A 254 4.22 15.59 1.61
N CYS A 255 4.33 15.50 2.94
CA CYS A 255 3.22 15.79 3.85
C CYS A 255 2.72 17.23 3.74
N LYS A 256 3.62 18.18 3.46
CA LYS A 256 3.23 19.58 3.25
C LYS A 256 2.33 19.70 2.01
N ARG A 257 2.72 19.08 0.89
CA ARG A 257 1.90 19.03 -0.32
C ARG A 257 0.54 18.39 -0.06
N PHE A 258 0.49 17.29 0.70
CA PHE A 258 -0.78 16.65 1.05
C PHE A 258 -1.67 17.53 1.94
N LEU A 259 -1.10 18.26 2.89
CA LEU A 259 -1.83 19.22 3.71
C LEU A 259 -2.38 20.39 2.87
N ASP A 260 -1.59 20.90 1.93
CA ASP A 260 -2.01 21.97 1.02
C ASP A 260 -3.20 21.50 0.14
N LEU A 261 -3.13 20.28 -0.44
CA LEU A 261 -4.24 19.68 -1.19
C LEU A 261 -5.49 19.51 -0.33
N LEU A 262 -5.35 19.04 0.91
CA LEU A 262 -6.49 18.95 1.83
C LEU A 262 -7.09 20.32 2.13
N ASP A 263 -6.29 21.38 2.21
CA ASP A 263 -6.78 22.74 2.44
C ASP A 263 -7.57 23.28 1.24
N GLU A 264 -7.18 22.92 0.01
CA GLU A 264 -7.92 23.23 -1.22
C GLU A 264 -9.30 22.54 -1.23
N ASP A 265 -9.36 21.27 -0.79
CA ASP A 265 -10.58 20.46 -0.76
C ASP A 265 -11.48 20.74 0.46
N THR A 266 -10.98 21.45 1.48
CA THR A 266 -11.72 21.68 2.72
C THR A 266 -12.40 23.05 2.75
N THR A 267 -13.71 23.08 2.99
CA THR A 267 -14.43 24.36 3.10
C THR A 267 -13.92 25.23 4.26
N PRO A 268 -13.98 26.58 4.16
CA PRO A 268 -13.50 27.48 5.21
C PRO A 268 -14.13 27.22 6.60
N ARG A 269 -15.39 26.77 6.63
CA ARG A 269 -16.10 26.42 7.86
C ARG A 269 -15.49 25.21 8.55
N ILE A 270 -15.17 24.16 7.79
CA ILE A 270 -14.52 22.95 8.29
C ILE A 270 -13.09 23.27 8.72
N LEU A 271 -12.33 24.04 7.94
CA LEU A 271 -10.98 24.49 8.32
C LEU A 271 -10.98 25.25 9.66
N LYS A 272 -11.96 26.13 9.86
CA LYS A 272 -12.12 26.85 11.13
C LYS A 272 -12.43 25.88 12.28
N ALA A 273 -13.32 24.92 12.08
CA ALA A 273 -13.65 23.91 13.10
C ALA A 273 -12.45 23.01 13.45
N ILE A 274 -11.59 22.70 12.49
CA ILE A 274 -10.34 21.96 12.72
C ILE A 274 -9.37 22.77 13.59
N LYS A 275 -9.23 24.08 13.34
CA LYS A 275 -8.27 24.98 14.02
C LYS A 275 -8.68 25.46 15.41
N GLN A 276 -9.94 25.25 15.81
CA GLN A 276 -10.51 25.80 17.05
C GLN A 276 -10.45 24.86 18.27
N ALA A 277 -9.89 23.66 18.12
CA ALA A 277 -9.69 22.68 19.19
C ALA A 277 -8.19 22.48 19.44
#